data_AF-A0A525CD28-F1
#
_entry.id   AF-A0A525CD28-F1
#
_cell.length_a   1.000
_cell.length_b   1.000
_cell.length_c   1.000
_cell.angle_alpha   90.00
_cell.angle_beta   90.00
_cell.angle_gamma   90.00
#
_symmetry.space_group_name_H-M   'P 1'
#
loop_
_entity.id
_entity.type
_entity.pdbx_description
1 polymer ?
#
loop_
_entity_poly.entity_id
_entity_poly.type
_entity_poly.pdbx_seq_one_letter_code
_entity_poly.pdbx_strand_id
1 'polypeptide(L)'
;MVERALRSDDIVGDFIEIGSVNAGIESYTDSNVTTGRIYHYRVIAFNENDSSDSSNSIVATASSEQNSSGLIIDHSNTDTNLIPEYYLSAAKQNLYIAYNHTSHGSQLITGMNSLEEFPDFADKYDWSSSSALSDATLNLLDRGITHTGVTEVPDLSQGDYILSGTETPWVNQTRVFLENNPDINVIMWSWCDIYGHNIQRYLDNMEVLISEFGEGGSNARAATNPVTFVFMTGHAYGEAKNPTIWESNELIREHVRNNNRVLFDFADIEYYNPDGDYFWDLFLNDDLTYVLDGHSHNWADEWLQENTGSELYQLTTGVGVDGYSGSEGCAHSGSAGTSSTLNCILKGRAAWWLFARLAGWDGE
;
A
#
# COMPACT_ATOMS: atom_id res chain seq x y z
N MET A 1 -21.70 -25.59 27.31
CA MET A 1 -21.03 -26.29 26.20
C MET A 1 -21.55 -25.74 24.89
N VAL A 2 -20.74 -25.80 23.84
CA VAL A 2 -21.06 -25.40 22.48
C VAL A 2 -21.07 -26.66 21.63
N GLU A 3 -22.15 -26.85 20.88
CA GLU A 3 -22.30 -27.99 19.99
C GLU A 3 -22.44 -27.52 18.53
N ARG A 4 -21.98 -28.38 17.62
CA ARG A 4 -22.00 -28.15 16.18
C ARG A 4 -22.54 -29.35 15.42
N ALA A 5 -23.32 -29.10 14.38
CA ALA A 5 -23.70 -30.09 13.37
C ALA A 5 -23.27 -29.61 11.97
N LEU A 6 -22.70 -30.50 11.15
CA LEU A 6 -22.43 -30.22 9.74
C LEU A 6 -23.73 -30.34 8.94
N ARG A 7 -23.97 -29.43 7.99
CA ARG A 7 -25.02 -29.56 6.99
C ARG A 7 -24.45 -30.13 5.69
N SER A 8 -25.00 -31.26 5.22
CA SER A 8 -24.67 -31.89 3.95
C SER A 8 -25.96 -32.12 3.16
N ASP A 9 -26.02 -31.65 1.91
CA ASP A 9 -27.15 -31.87 1.00
C ASP A 9 -28.53 -31.60 1.63
N ASP A 10 -28.68 -30.42 2.25
CA ASP A 10 -29.87 -29.94 2.98
C ASP A 10 -30.27 -30.70 4.25
N ILE A 11 -29.48 -31.68 4.70
CA ILE A 11 -29.69 -32.41 5.95
C ILE A 11 -28.72 -31.87 7.01
N VAL A 12 -29.25 -31.53 8.19
CA VAL A 12 -28.44 -31.21 9.38
C VAL A 12 -28.06 -32.53 10.05
N GLY A 13 -26.76 -32.78 10.20
CA GLY A 13 -26.25 -33.96 10.89
C GLY A 13 -26.45 -33.90 12.41
N ASP A 14 -25.86 -34.86 13.12
CA ASP A 14 -25.89 -34.89 14.58
C ASP A 14 -25.06 -33.74 15.19
N PHE A 15 -25.58 -33.16 16.27
CA PHE A 15 -24.84 -32.20 17.07
C PHE A 15 -23.77 -32.91 17.90
N ILE A 16 -22.53 -32.45 17.80
CA ILE A 16 -21.40 -32.89 18.60
C ILE A 16 -20.90 -31.74 19.47
N GLU A 17 -20.48 -32.03 20.69
CA GLU A 17 -19.79 -31.05 21.54
C GLU A 17 -18.43 -30.69 20.94
N ILE A 18 -18.18 -29.39 20.76
CA ILE A 18 -16.93 -28.87 20.23
C ILE A 18 -16.14 -28.07 21.27
N GLY A 19 -16.76 -27.73 22.41
CA GLY A 19 -16.05 -27.14 23.54
C GLY A 19 -16.97 -26.59 24.62
N SER A 20 -16.35 -26.00 25.65
CA SER A 20 -17.04 -25.34 26.75
C SER A 20 -16.35 -24.02 27.10
N VAL A 21 -17.14 -23.03 27.52
CA VAL A 21 -16.64 -21.75 28.04
C VAL A 21 -17.02 -21.58 29.51
N ASN A 22 -16.26 -20.75 30.24
CA ASN A 22 -16.57 -20.41 31.62
C ASN A 22 -17.86 -19.56 31.73
N ALA A 23 -18.44 -19.51 32.92
CA ALA A 23 -19.61 -18.68 33.19
C ALA A 23 -19.34 -17.20 32.89
N GLY A 24 -20.28 -16.53 32.20
CA GLY A 24 -20.17 -15.12 31.82
C GLY A 24 -19.46 -14.86 30.49
N ILE A 25 -18.98 -15.89 29.79
CA ILE A 25 -18.45 -15.76 28.44
C ILE A 25 -19.59 -15.81 27.43
N GLU A 26 -19.69 -14.78 26.59
CA GLU A 26 -20.78 -14.61 25.62
C GLU A 26 -20.39 -14.97 24.18
N SER A 27 -19.14 -15.36 23.92
CA SER A 27 -18.63 -15.71 22.60
C SER A 27 -17.78 -16.99 22.61
N TYR A 28 -17.74 -17.68 21.45
CA TYR A 28 -16.92 -18.86 21.22
C TYR A 28 -16.48 -18.91 19.75
N THR A 29 -15.20 -19.22 19.51
CA THR A 29 -14.64 -19.36 18.15
C THR A 29 -14.40 -20.84 17.85
N ASP A 30 -15.01 -21.33 16.76
CA ASP A 30 -14.74 -22.68 16.24
C ASP A 30 -13.70 -22.61 15.11
N SER A 31 -12.44 -22.94 15.43
CA SER A 31 -11.35 -22.99 14.45
C SER A 31 -11.24 -24.34 13.71
N ASN A 32 -12.07 -25.33 14.03
CA ASN A 32 -12.00 -26.69 13.48
C ASN A 32 -13.05 -26.91 12.38
N VAL A 33 -13.21 -25.94 11.48
CA VAL A 33 -14.21 -25.94 10.40
C VAL A 33 -13.54 -26.06 9.03
N THR A 34 -14.30 -26.52 8.03
CA THR A 34 -13.86 -26.56 6.64
C THR A 34 -14.53 -25.45 5.84
N THR A 35 -13.74 -24.61 5.19
CA THR A 35 -14.22 -23.50 4.35
C THR A 35 -15.27 -23.96 3.33
N GLY A 36 -16.30 -23.13 3.12
CA GLY A 36 -17.42 -23.38 2.22
C GLY A 36 -18.47 -24.36 2.76
N ARG A 37 -18.26 -24.96 3.94
CA ARG A 37 -19.26 -25.81 4.59
C ARG A 37 -20.22 -24.99 5.44
N ILE A 38 -21.46 -25.45 5.52
CA ILE A 38 -22.49 -24.85 6.37
C ILE A 38 -22.57 -25.67 7.66
N TYR A 39 -22.57 -24.98 8.79
CA TYR A 39 -22.67 -25.57 10.12
C TYR A 39 -23.85 -24.96 10.89
N HIS A 40 -24.46 -25.78 11.74
CA HIS A 40 -25.43 -25.34 12.74
C HIS A 40 -24.77 -25.36 14.12
N TYR A 41 -24.93 -24.29 14.88
CA TYR A 41 -24.40 -24.18 16.23
C TYR A 41 -25.52 -23.98 17.24
N ARG A 42 -25.39 -24.59 18.41
CA ARG A 42 -26.27 -24.34 19.56
C ARG A 42 -25.45 -24.39 20.85
N VAL A 43 -26.01 -23.83 21.92
CA VAL A 43 -25.38 -23.84 23.24
C VAL A 43 -26.27 -24.53 24.26
N ILE A 44 -25.64 -25.23 25.20
CA ILE A 44 -26.29 -25.85 26.35
C ILE A 44 -25.63 -25.27 27.61
N ALA A 45 -26.43 -24.68 28.50
CA ALA A 45 -25.96 -24.24 29.80
C ALA A 45 -25.82 -25.46 30.73
N PHE A 46 -24.78 -25.50 31.55
CA PHE A 46 -24.52 -26.64 32.43
C PHE A 46 -23.92 -26.18 33.76
N ASN A 47 -24.08 -27.01 34.78
CA ASN A 47 -23.37 -26.90 36.06
C ASN A 47 -22.84 -28.29 36.46
N GLU A 48 -22.28 -28.44 37.66
CA GLU A 48 -21.70 -29.71 38.11
C GLU A 48 -22.70 -30.89 38.17
N ASN A 49 -23.99 -30.60 38.26
CA ASN A 49 -25.03 -31.59 38.53
C ASN A 49 -26.04 -31.78 37.38
N ASP A 50 -26.17 -30.80 36.49
CA ASP A 50 -27.21 -30.82 35.45
C ASP A 50 -26.87 -29.96 34.22
N SER A 51 -27.61 -30.18 33.13
CA SER A 51 -27.57 -29.41 31.89
C SER A 51 -28.97 -28.93 31.50
N SER A 52 -29.05 -27.77 30.86
CA SER A 52 -30.30 -27.24 30.32
C SER A 52 -30.72 -27.95 29.02
N ASP A 53 -31.93 -27.65 28.55
CA ASP A 53 -32.25 -27.85 27.14
C ASP A 53 -31.33 -27.00 26.25
N SER A 54 -31.16 -27.41 25.00
CA SER A 54 -30.36 -26.66 24.03
C SER A 54 -31.04 -25.36 23.60
N SER A 55 -30.24 -24.33 23.31
CA SER A 55 -30.71 -23.12 22.64
C SER A 55 -31.31 -23.42 21.26
N ASN A 56 -31.94 -22.40 20.65
CA ASN A 56 -32.14 -22.41 19.21
C ASN A 56 -30.79 -22.53 18.48
N SER A 57 -30.79 -23.15 17.30
CA SER A 57 -29.59 -23.24 16.48
C SER A 57 -29.43 -22.01 15.58
N ILE A 58 -28.20 -21.53 15.42
CA ILE A 58 -27.82 -20.57 14.37
C ILE A 58 -27.15 -21.31 13.22
N VAL A 59 -27.25 -20.77 12.01
CA VAL A 59 -26.59 -21.30 10.81
C VAL A 59 -25.44 -20.38 10.43
N ALA A 60 -24.26 -20.95 10.21
CA ALA A 60 -23.11 -20.20 9.71
C ALA A 60 -22.43 -20.97 8.57
N THR A 61 -22.08 -20.26 7.51
CA THR A 61 -21.17 -20.78 6.49
C THR A 61 -19.76 -20.49 6.96
N ALA A 62 -18.90 -21.52 7.04
CA ALA A 62 -17.49 -21.33 7.30
C ALA A 62 -16.87 -20.58 6.11
N SER A 63 -16.64 -19.29 6.28
CA SER A 63 -15.70 -18.56 5.45
C SER A 63 -14.29 -19.02 5.82
N SER A 64 -13.33 -18.82 4.92
CA SER A 64 -11.95 -18.73 5.39
C SER A 64 -11.91 -17.64 6.47
N GLU A 65 -11.00 -17.74 7.44
CA GLU A 65 -10.48 -16.49 8.00
C GLU A 65 -10.15 -15.62 6.79
N GLN A 66 -10.67 -14.39 6.74
CA GLN A 66 -9.98 -13.42 5.91
C GLN A 66 -8.58 -13.40 6.51
N ASN A 67 -7.63 -14.05 5.83
CA ASN A 67 -6.25 -13.66 5.98
C ASN A 67 -6.31 -12.17 5.72
N SER A 68 -6.18 -11.37 6.78
CA SER A 68 -5.87 -9.96 6.67
C SER A 68 -4.57 -9.93 5.90
N SER A 69 -4.68 -9.82 4.59
CA SER A 69 -3.57 -9.61 3.70
C SER A 69 -3.85 -8.25 3.15
N GLY A 70 -3.26 -7.23 3.78
CA GLY A 70 -3.28 -5.90 3.23
C GLY A 70 -2.88 -5.91 1.75
N LEU A 71 -3.42 -4.97 0.98
CA LEU A 71 -3.00 -4.76 -0.39
C LEU A 71 -1.58 -4.19 -0.37
N ILE A 72 -0.59 -4.99 -0.75
CA ILE A 72 0.80 -4.58 -0.85
C ILE A 72 1.14 -4.43 -2.33
N ILE A 73 1.74 -3.30 -2.68
CA ILE A 73 2.28 -2.99 -3.99
C ILE A 73 3.78 -2.86 -3.85
N ASP A 74 4.51 -3.81 -4.43
CA ASP A 74 5.95 -4.00 -4.22
C ASP A 74 6.69 -4.26 -5.56
N HIS A 75 7.93 -4.78 -5.53
CA HIS A 75 8.70 -5.06 -6.77
C HIS A 75 7.98 -6.00 -7.75
N SER A 76 7.07 -6.86 -7.27
CA SER A 76 6.29 -7.79 -8.10
C SER A 76 5.17 -7.10 -8.89
N ASN A 77 4.88 -5.84 -8.58
CA ASN A 77 3.82 -5.05 -9.20
C ASN A 77 4.38 -3.98 -10.15
N THR A 78 5.34 -4.35 -10.99
CA THR A 78 6.01 -3.41 -11.90
C THR A 78 5.78 -3.71 -13.38
N ASP A 79 5.15 -4.83 -13.75
CA ASP A 79 4.81 -5.11 -15.16
C ASP A 79 3.46 -4.49 -15.54
N THR A 80 3.48 -3.34 -16.22
CA THR A 80 2.26 -2.63 -16.58
C THR A 80 1.46 -3.31 -17.69
N ASN A 81 2.01 -4.32 -18.37
CA ASN A 81 1.26 -5.11 -19.36
C ASN A 81 0.19 -6.00 -18.73
N LEU A 82 0.33 -6.30 -17.43
CA LEU A 82 -0.66 -7.07 -16.69
C LEU A 82 -1.86 -6.22 -16.29
N ILE A 83 -1.76 -4.89 -16.29
CA ILE A 83 -2.87 -4.01 -15.92
C ILE A 83 -3.90 -3.99 -17.07
N PRO A 84 -5.13 -4.49 -16.87
CA PRO A 84 -6.16 -4.41 -17.89
C PRO A 84 -6.56 -2.95 -18.16
N GLU A 85 -6.72 -2.59 -19.44
CA GLU A 85 -7.08 -1.23 -19.87
C GLU A 85 -8.33 -0.67 -19.18
N TYR A 86 -9.28 -1.56 -18.87
CA TYR A 86 -10.48 -1.21 -18.10
C TYR A 86 -10.12 -0.58 -16.74
N TYR A 87 -9.15 -1.12 -16.02
CA TYR A 87 -8.79 -0.62 -14.70
C TYR A 87 -7.91 0.64 -14.74
N LEU A 88 -7.19 0.88 -15.84
CA LEU A 88 -6.56 2.19 -16.09
C LEU A 88 -7.63 3.27 -16.28
N SER A 89 -8.63 2.98 -17.12
CA SER A 89 -9.78 3.88 -17.31
C SER A 89 -10.57 4.09 -16.02
N ALA A 90 -10.80 3.01 -15.24
CA ALA A 90 -11.50 3.10 -13.96
C ALA A 90 -10.70 3.90 -12.93
N ALA A 91 -9.37 3.77 -12.88
CA ALA A 91 -8.52 4.58 -12.02
C ALA A 91 -8.64 6.07 -12.36
N LYS A 92 -8.58 6.43 -13.64
CA LYS A 92 -8.73 7.81 -14.13
C LYS A 92 -10.08 8.43 -13.75
N GLN A 93 -11.16 7.65 -13.87
CA GLN A 93 -12.53 8.12 -13.61
C GLN A 93 -12.90 8.19 -12.14
N ASN A 94 -12.34 7.31 -11.30
CA ASN A 94 -12.83 7.11 -9.93
C ASN A 94 -11.85 7.53 -8.85
N LEU A 95 -10.57 7.74 -9.15
CA LEU A 95 -9.57 8.09 -8.15
C LEU A 95 -9.24 9.57 -8.19
N TYR A 96 -9.35 10.18 -7.01
CA TYR A 96 -8.97 11.55 -6.73
C TYR A 96 -7.96 11.52 -5.58
N ILE A 97 -6.70 11.63 -5.96
CA ILE A 97 -5.57 11.35 -5.08
C ILE A 97 -4.94 12.67 -4.64
N ALA A 98 -4.57 12.78 -3.37
CA ALA A 98 -3.58 13.77 -2.93
C ALA A 98 -2.35 13.05 -2.42
N TYR A 99 -1.18 13.46 -2.92
CA TYR A 99 0.10 12.87 -2.57
C TYR A 99 1.07 13.95 -2.13
N ASN A 100 1.55 13.85 -0.88
CA ASN A 100 2.56 14.78 -0.37
C ASN A 100 3.91 14.08 -0.21
N HIS A 101 4.93 14.75 -0.74
CA HIS A 101 6.29 14.25 -0.75
C HIS A 101 7.34 15.36 -0.83
N THR A 102 8.57 14.98 -0.51
CA THR A 102 9.79 15.67 -0.93
C THR A 102 10.78 14.64 -1.45
N SER A 103 11.87 15.09 -2.07
CA SER A 103 13.04 14.28 -2.41
C SER A 103 12.74 12.87 -2.91
N HIS A 104 12.96 11.79 -2.14
CA HIS A 104 12.70 10.41 -2.56
C HIS A 104 11.26 10.18 -3.00
N GLY A 105 10.27 10.75 -2.32
CA GLY A 105 8.87 10.54 -2.73
C GLY A 105 8.55 11.11 -4.12
N SER A 106 9.34 12.06 -4.64
CA SER A 106 9.20 12.56 -6.02
C SER A 106 9.56 11.51 -7.08
N GLN A 107 10.30 10.47 -6.72
CA GLN A 107 10.68 9.41 -7.66
C GLN A 107 9.47 8.71 -8.30
N LEU A 108 8.38 8.54 -7.54
CA LEU A 108 7.12 8.02 -8.05
C LEU A 108 6.57 8.90 -9.18
N ILE A 109 6.56 10.23 -8.96
CA ILE A 109 6.09 11.22 -9.95
C ILE A 109 6.99 11.22 -11.18
N THR A 110 8.31 11.19 -11.01
CA THR A 110 9.25 11.10 -12.13
C THR A 110 9.04 9.83 -12.97
N GLY A 111 8.76 8.71 -12.32
CA GLY A 111 8.37 7.47 -12.99
C GLY A 111 7.07 7.63 -13.79
N MET A 112 6.05 8.21 -13.19
CA MET A 112 4.77 8.46 -13.86
C MET A 112 4.91 9.39 -15.07
N ASN A 113 5.70 10.47 -14.97
CA ASN A 113 6.03 11.34 -16.11
C ASN A 113 6.71 10.56 -17.23
N SER A 114 7.64 9.66 -16.89
CA SER A 114 8.32 8.85 -17.90
C SER A 114 7.37 7.93 -18.66
N LEU A 115 6.33 7.42 -17.99
CA LEU A 115 5.29 6.61 -18.63
C LEU A 115 4.32 7.45 -19.48
N GLU A 116 3.95 8.63 -19.01
CA GLU A 116 3.09 9.58 -19.75
C GLU A 116 3.79 10.10 -21.02
N GLU A 117 5.09 10.40 -20.93
CA GLU A 117 5.87 10.94 -22.05
C GLU A 117 6.30 9.87 -23.05
N PHE A 118 6.16 8.58 -22.73
CA PHE A 118 6.62 7.49 -23.58
C PHE A 118 5.71 7.34 -24.82
N PRO A 119 6.22 7.57 -26.05
CA PRO A 119 5.37 7.69 -27.24
C PRO A 119 4.48 6.48 -27.53
N ASP A 120 4.99 5.27 -27.25
CA ASP A 120 4.25 4.02 -27.51
C ASP A 120 3.06 3.80 -26.56
N PHE A 121 3.05 4.50 -25.41
CA PHE A 121 1.94 4.44 -24.47
C PHE A 121 0.82 5.43 -24.79
N ALA A 122 1.05 6.39 -25.70
CA ALA A 122 0.07 7.42 -26.06
C ALA A 122 -0.57 8.03 -24.80
N ASP A 123 -1.89 7.96 -24.65
CA ASP A 123 -2.64 8.52 -23.52
C ASP A 123 -2.84 7.54 -22.35
N LYS A 124 -2.29 6.32 -22.43
CA LYS A 124 -2.58 5.23 -21.50
C LYS A 124 -2.24 5.58 -20.05
N TYR A 125 -1.11 6.24 -19.83
CA TYR A 125 -0.60 6.62 -18.50
C TYR A 125 -0.66 8.14 -18.23
N ASP A 126 -1.56 8.86 -18.91
CA ASP A 126 -1.79 10.28 -18.65
C ASP A 126 -2.31 10.53 -17.22
N TRP A 127 -1.75 11.54 -16.58
CA TRP A 127 -2.14 11.97 -15.24
C TRP A 127 -2.12 13.51 -15.13
N SER A 128 -2.75 14.06 -14.10
CA SER A 128 -2.81 15.51 -13.92
C SER A 128 -2.76 15.91 -12.45
N SER A 129 -1.87 16.85 -12.15
CA SER A 129 -1.88 17.64 -10.92
C SER A 129 -2.66 18.94 -11.11
N SER A 130 -3.98 18.80 -11.17
CA SER A 130 -4.92 19.92 -11.35
C SER A 130 -6.10 19.76 -10.41
N SER A 131 -6.57 20.87 -9.85
CA SER A 131 -7.82 20.89 -9.09
C SER A 131 -9.07 20.77 -9.98
N ALA A 132 -8.91 20.95 -11.30
CA ALA A 132 -9.97 20.67 -12.27
C ALA A 132 -9.92 19.19 -12.67
N LEU A 133 -10.91 18.43 -12.20
CA LEU A 133 -11.02 16.99 -12.40
C LEU A 133 -11.28 16.62 -13.87
N SER A 134 -10.72 15.49 -14.30
CA SER A 134 -10.83 14.96 -15.65
C SER A 134 -11.03 13.45 -15.62
N ASP A 135 -11.91 12.94 -16.48
CA ASP A 135 -12.12 11.49 -16.65
C ASP A 135 -11.09 10.87 -17.63
N ALA A 136 -10.28 11.69 -18.30
CA ALA A 136 -9.30 11.26 -19.31
C ALA A 136 -7.90 11.00 -18.73
N THR A 137 -7.62 11.53 -17.54
CA THR A 137 -6.30 11.53 -16.89
C THR A 137 -6.47 11.11 -15.44
N LEU A 138 -5.46 10.46 -14.84
CA LEU A 138 -5.50 10.17 -13.41
C LEU A 138 -5.41 11.48 -12.62
N ASN A 139 -6.37 11.72 -11.72
CA ASN A 139 -6.42 12.93 -10.91
C ASN A 139 -5.55 12.76 -9.66
N LEU A 140 -4.31 13.25 -9.72
CA LEU A 140 -3.34 13.17 -8.63
C LEU A 140 -2.78 14.55 -8.33
N LEU A 141 -3.22 15.14 -7.22
CA LEU A 141 -2.71 16.40 -6.71
C LEU A 141 -1.33 16.18 -6.09
N ASP A 142 -0.30 16.38 -6.93
CA ASP A 142 1.09 16.36 -6.54
C ASP A 142 1.39 17.52 -5.59
N ARG A 143 1.81 17.19 -4.36
CA ARG A 143 1.98 18.11 -3.22
C ARG A 143 0.69 18.89 -2.92
N GLY A 144 -0.45 18.22 -3.07
CA GLY A 144 -1.79 18.82 -2.98
C GLY A 144 -2.23 19.26 -1.59
N ILE A 145 -1.78 18.58 -0.53
CA ILE A 145 -2.14 18.95 0.85
C ILE A 145 -1.37 20.22 1.20
N THR A 146 -2.10 21.31 1.41
CA THR A 146 -1.57 22.63 1.70
C THR A 146 -2.14 23.16 3.02
N HIS A 147 -1.44 24.12 3.64
CA HIS A 147 -1.93 24.79 4.85
C HIS A 147 -1.73 26.30 4.75
N THR A 148 -2.71 27.06 5.22
CA THR A 148 -2.64 28.53 5.17
C THR A 148 -1.45 29.03 5.99
N GLY A 149 -0.63 29.88 5.38
CA GLY A 149 0.56 30.43 6.03
C GLY A 149 1.79 29.50 6.00
N VAL A 150 1.70 28.34 5.34
CA VAL A 150 2.83 27.44 5.10
C VAL A 150 3.12 27.43 3.60
N THR A 151 4.35 27.78 3.21
CA THR A 151 4.76 27.85 1.79
C THR A 151 4.81 26.49 1.12
N GLU A 152 5.16 25.45 1.88
CA GLU A 152 5.22 24.07 1.45
C GLU A 152 4.96 23.17 2.65
N VAL A 153 4.01 22.25 2.50
CA VAL A 153 3.78 21.20 3.50
C VAL A 153 4.79 20.10 3.20
N PRO A 154 5.81 19.92 4.05
CA PRO A 154 6.85 18.92 3.80
C PRO A 154 6.28 17.51 4.00
N ASP A 155 7.04 16.50 3.62
CA ASP A 155 6.68 15.10 3.81
C ASP A 155 6.78 14.64 5.28
N LEU A 156 6.58 13.34 5.51
CA LEU A 156 6.56 12.76 6.86
C LEU A 156 7.89 12.93 7.60
N SER A 157 9.01 12.99 6.90
CA SER A 157 10.35 13.12 7.49
C SER A 157 10.55 14.44 8.22
N GLN A 158 9.82 15.49 7.85
CA GLN A 158 9.87 16.77 8.54
C GLN A 158 8.63 17.02 9.40
N GLY A 159 7.56 16.23 9.20
CA GLY A 159 6.29 16.35 9.92
C GLY A 159 6.17 15.47 11.17
N ASP A 160 7.10 14.57 11.43
CA ASP A 160 7.01 13.59 12.52
C ASP A 160 7.47 14.15 13.89
N TYR A 161 6.78 15.17 14.37
CA TYR A 161 6.90 15.71 15.74
C TYR A 161 5.52 16.04 16.31
N ILE A 162 5.38 16.07 17.64
CA ILE A 162 4.10 16.40 18.28
C ILE A 162 3.96 17.92 18.39
N LEU A 163 2.92 18.48 17.78
CA LEU A 163 2.60 19.90 17.88
C LEU A 163 1.72 20.19 19.12
N SER A 164 0.71 19.33 19.36
CA SER A 164 -0.19 19.39 20.51
C SER A 164 -0.97 18.09 20.66
N GLY A 165 -1.21 17.62 21.89
CA GLY A 165 -1.90 16.35 22.12
C GLY A 165 -1.00 15.15 21.78
N THR A 166 -1.50 14.23 20.96
CA THR A 166 -0.80 12.99 20.55
C THR A 166 -0.56 12.90 19.04
N GLU A 167 -0.92 13.93 18.28
CA GLU A 167 -0.90 13.91 16.81
C GLU A 167 0.17 14.84 16.23
N THR A 168 0.65 14.46 15.05
CA THR A 168 1.60 15.24 14.26
C THR A 168 0.90 16.33 13.43
N PRO A 169 1.63 17.38 12.98
CA PRO A 169 1.09 18.40 12.09
C PRO A 169 0.41 17.86 10.82
N TRP A 170 0.97 16.81 10.21
CA TRP A 170 0.48 16.27 8.94
C TRP A 170 -0.92 15.64 9.06
N VAL A 171 -1.28 15.12 10.24
CA VAL A 171 -2.65 14.65 10.52
C VAL A 171 -3.63 15.80 10.41
N ASN A 172 -3.40 16.88 11.16
CA ASN A 172 -4.28 18.05 11.14
C ASN A 172 -4.35 18.71 9.76
N GLN A 173 -3.24 18.77 9.04
CA GLN A 173 -3.21 19.26 7.66
C GLN A 173 -4.06 18.40 6.73
N THR A 174 -3.97 17.07 6.86
CA THR A 174 -4.81 16.14 6.10
C THR A 174 -6.29 16.34 6.41
N ARG A 175 -6.67 16.54 7.68
CA ARG A 175 -8.06 16.83 8.06
C ARG A 175 -8.60 18.09 7.38
N VAL A 176 -7.89 19.20 7.54
CA VAL A 176 -8.28 20.49 6.96
C VAL A 176 -8.36 20.41 5.43
N PHE A 177 -7.43 19.67 4.81
CA PHE A 177 -7.46 19.46 3.38
C PHE A 177 -8.70 18.66 2.93
N LEU A 178 -9.01 17.53 3.58
CA LEU A 178 -10.17 16.71 3.24
C LEU A 178 -11.51 17.43 3.47
N GLU A 179 -11.59 18.33 4.43
CA GLU A 179 -12.78 19.19 4.64
C GLU A 179 -13.03 20.15 3.47
N ASN A 180 -11.97 20.60 2.80
CA ASN A 180 -12.06 21.54 1.68
C ASN A 180 -12.04 20.86 0.31
N ASN A 181 -11.77 19.55 0.25
CA ASN A 181 -11.65 18.77 -0.98
C ASN A 181 -12.47 17.47 -0.86
N PRO A 182 -13.81 17.55 -0.86
CA PRO A 182 -14.68 16.42 -0.55
C PRO A 182 -14.56 15.26 -1.56
N ASP A 183 -14.12 15.55 -2.79
CA ASP A 183 -13.97 14.57 -3.87
C ASP A 183 -12.77 13.63 -3.67
N ILE A 184 -11.74 14.06 -2.92
CA ILE A 184 -10.52 13.27 -2.68
C ILE A 184 -10.87 11.97 -1.95
N ASN A 185 -10.47 10.83 -2.51
CA ASN A 185 -10.75 9.51 -1.95
C ASN A 185 -9.50 8.64 -1.77
N VAL A 186 -8.32 9.16 -2.09
CA VAL A 186 -7.03 8.52 -1.78
C VAL A 186 -6.07 9.54 -1.19
N ILE A 187 -5.44 9.20 -0.07
CA ILE A 187 -4.38 10.00 0.54
C ILE A 187 -3.09 9.18 0.60
N MET A 188 -2.01 9.79 0.13
CA MET A 188 -0.67 9.25 0.15
C MET A 188 0.29 10.26 0.80
N TRP A 189 1.17 9.76 1.66
CA TRP A 189 2.27 10.52 2.24
C TRP A 189 3.54 9.70 2.15
N SER A 190 4.65 10.33 1.78
CA SER A 190 5.95 9.66 1.67
C SER A 190 6.92 10.06 2.76
N TRP A 191 8.05 9.34 2.79
CA TRP A 191 9.23 9.67 3.57
C TRP A 191 10.37 10.02 2.60
N CYS A 192 11.07 11.12 2.83
CA CYS A 192 12.40 11.31 2.26
C CYS A 192 13.45 10.53 3.06
N ASP A 193 13.40 10.59 4.38
CA ASP A 193 14.22 9.79 5.30
C ASP A 193 13.33 9.29 6.45
N ILE A 194 13.31 7.98 6.66
CA ILE A 194 12.55 7.33 7.74
C ILE A 194 13.41 7.08 8.99
N TYR A 195 14.72 7.31 8.89
CA TYR A 195 15.67 7.02 9.96
C TYR A 195 15.41 7.87 11.22
N GLY A 196 15.35 7.22 12.38
CA GLY A 196 15.19 7.88 13.68
C GLY A 196 13.77 8.37 13.99
N HIS A 197 12.81 8.15 13.09
CA HIS A 197 11.42 8.51 13.27
C HIS A 197 10.65 7.51 14.15
N ASN A 198 9.57 7.99 14.79
CA ASN A 198 8.72 7.12 15.61
C ASN A 198 7.66 6.46 14.73
N ILE A 199 7.96 5.25 14.27
CA ILE A 199 7.08 4.52 13.36
C ILE A 199 5.74 4.19 14.00
N GLN A 200 5.72 3.81 15.29
CA GLN A 200 4.44 3.57 15.98
C GLN A 200 3.55 4.81 15.97
N ARG A 201 4.11 6.01 16.17
CA ARG A 201 3.34 7.26 16.07
C ARG A 201 2.79 7.48 14.67
N TYR A 202 3.57 7.20 13.62
CA TYR A 202 3.06 7.25 12.25
C TYR A 202 1.88 6.30 12.05
N LEU A 203 2.00 5.05 12.49
CA LEU A 203 0.94 4.05 12.39
C LEU A 203 -0.33 4.49 13.15
N ASP A 204 -0.17 4.93 14.39
CA ASP A 204 -1.29 5.43 15.21
C ASP A 204 -1.99 6.62 14.54
N ASN A 205 -1.22 7.53 13.94
CA ASN A 205 -1.74 8.73 13.26
C ASN A 205 -2.45 8.41 11.94
N MET A 206 -1.97 7.41 11.19
CA MET A 206 -2.67 6.87 10.02
C MET A 206 -4.00 6.23 10.44
N GLU A 207 -4.01 5.44 11.51
CA GLU A 207 -5.24 4.80 12.02
C GLU A 207 -6.26 5.81 12.56
N VAL A 208 -5.81 6.91 13.16
CA VAL A 208 -6.70 8.03 13.51
C VAL A 208 -7.42 8.56 12.27
N LEU A 209 -6.68 8.88 11.19
CA LEU A 209 -7.28 9.38 9.96
C LEU A 209 -8.22 8.36 9.30
N ILE A 210 -7.87 7.07 9.33
CA ILE A 210 -8.74 5.99 8.83
C ILE A 210 -10.04 5.91 9.65
N SER A 211 -9.96 5.98 10.98
CA SER A 211 -11.13 5.96 11.87
C SER A 211 -12.06 7.17 11.69
N GLU A 212 -11.55 8.26 11.14
CA GLU A 212 -12.31 9.46 10.84
C GLU A 212 -12.87 9.46 9.43
N PHE A 213 -12.04 9.20 8.43
CA PHE A 213 -12.36 9.45 7.01
C PHE A 213 -12.45 8.19 6.15
N GLY A 214 -11.95 7.05 6.63
CA GLY A 214 -12.01 5.76 5.93
C GLY A 214 -13.40 5.14 5.97
N GLU A 215 -13.55 3.95 5.39
CA GLU A 215 -14.83 3.24 5.36
C GLU A 215 -15.36 2.99 6.78
N GLY A 216 -16.62 3.39 7.04
CA GLY A 216 -17.22 3.32 8.37
C GLY A 216 -16.70 4.36 9.37
N GLY A 217 -15.89 5.32 8.92
CA GLY A 217 -15.31 6.36 9.75
C GLY A 217 -16.32 7.33 10.35
N SER A 218 -15.88 8.06 11.37
CA SER A 218 -16.73 8.97 12.16
C SER A 218 -17.12 10.28 11.47
N ASN A 219 -16.38 10.71 10.44
CA ASN A 219 -16.71 11.88 9.65
C ASN A 219 -17.89 11.57 8.70
N ALA A 220 -18.85 12.49 8.58
CA ALA A 220 -20.03 12.31 7.74
C ALA A 220 -19.68 11.97 6.26
N ARG A 221 -18.55 12.46 5.75
CA ARG A 221 -18.12 12.14 4.37
C ARG A 221 -17.78 10.67 4.17
N ALA A 222 -17.35 9.96 5.21
CA ALA A 222 -16.98 8.54 5.14
C ALA A 222 -18.15 7.66 4.68
N ALA A 223 -19.40 8.08 4.93
CA ALA A 223 -20.59 7.34 4.53
C ALA A 223 -20.89 7.42 3.02
N THR A 224 -20.36 8.42 2.31
CA THR A 224 -20.65 8.66 0.89
C THR A 224 -19.41 8.67 0.00
N ASN A 225 -18.25 9.04 0.54
CA ASN A 225 -16.96 9.04 -0.15
C ASN A 225 -15.83 8.76 0.86
N PRO A 226 -15.67 7.50 1.33
CA PRO A 226 -14.60 7.14 2.23
C PRO A 226 -13.22 7.35 1.57
N VAL A 227 -12.22 7.69 2.37
CA VAL A 227 -10.83 7.83 1.91
C VAL A 227 -10.04 6.57 2.19
N THR A 228 -9.35 6.08 1.17
CA THR A 228 -8.29 5.09 1.33
C THR A 228 -6.98 5.78 1.69
N PHE A 229 -6.37 5.39 2.80
CA PHE A 229 -5.05 5.86 3.21
C PHE A 229 -4.01 4.82 2.84
N VAL A 230 -3.08 5.19 1.95
CA VAL A 230 -2.00 4.31 1.51
C VAL A 230 -0.79 4.55 2.40
N PHE A 231 -0.38 3.51 3.11
CA PHE A 231 0.87 3.49 3.85
C PHE A 231 2.05 3.43 2.88
N MET A 232 3.21 3.95 3.29
CA MET A 232 4.41 3.92 2.48
C MET A 232 5.62 3.64 3.37
N THR A 233 6.52 2.75 2.93
CA THR A 233 7.83 2.57 3.56
C THR A 233 8.74 3.76 3.24
N GLY A 234 9.89 3.86 3.91
CA GLY A 234 10.97 4.77 3.50
C GLY A 234 11.73 4.27 2.27
N HIS A 235 12.94 4.79 2.07
CA HIS A 235 13.90 4.30 1.07
C HIS A 235 14.71 3.11 1.58
N ALA A 236 15.52 2.51 0.71
CA ALA A 236 16.49 1.48 1.04
C ALA A 236 17.79 2.08 1.58
N TYR A 237 18.34 1.49 2.64
CA TYR A 237 19.67 1.82 3.15
C TYR A 237 20.18 0.66 4.03
N GLY A 238 20.95 -0.22 3.42
CA GLY A 238 21.45 -1.48 3.97
C GLY A 238 22.65 -1.34 4.91
N GLU A 239 23.14 -0.13 5.18
CA GLU A 239 24.12 0.05 6.26
C GLU A 239 23.48 -0.07 7.65
N ALA A 240 24.28 -0.51 8.63
CA ALA A 240 23.84 -0.64 10.01
C ALA A 240 23.49 0.72 10.65
N LYS A 241 22.20 1.00 10.78
CA LYS A 241 21.58 2.11 11.51
C LYS A 241 20.86 1.59 12.78
N ASN A 242 20.47 2.45 13.74
CA ASN A 242 19.68 2.04 14.92
C ASN A 242 18.55 3.03 15.27
N PRO A 243 17.25 2.66 15.17
CA PRO A 243 16.79 1.45 14.50
C PRO A 243 17.27 1.46 13.04
N THR A 244 17.46 0.27 12.48
CA THR A 244 17.74 0.16 11.04
C THR A 244 16.54 0.66 10.26
N ILE A 245 16.78 1.20 9.06
CA ILE A 245 15.68 1.55 8.15
C ILE A 245 14.82 0.31 7.82
N TRP A 246 15.45 -0.87 7.77
CA TRP A 246 14.75 -2.15 7.66
C TRP A 246 13.72 -2.36 8.76
N GLU A 247 14.12 -2.26 10.03
CA GLU A 247 13.21 -2.45 11.17
C GLU A 247 12.04 -1.45 11.11
N SER A 248 12.31 -0.20 10.75
CA SER A 248 11.26 0.81 10.56
C SER A 248 10.27 0.43 9.45
N ASN A 249 10.77 -0.04 8.30
CA ASN A 249 9.92 -0.47 7.18
C ASN A 249 9.13 -1.75 7.52
N GLU A 250 9.74 -2.70 8.24
CA GLU A 250 9.06 -3.93 8.67
C GLU A 250 7.90 -3.66 9.64
N LEU A 251 8.02 -2.68 10.53
CA LEU A 251 6.89 -2.28 11.38
C LEU A 251 5.69 -1.81 10.56
N ILE A 252 5.93 -1.09 9.44
CA ILE A 252 4.86 -0.64 8.54
C ILE A 252 4.27 -1.83 7.79
N ARG A 253 5.11 -2.71 7.24
CA ARG A 253 4.68 -3.92 6.52
C ARG A 253 3.84 -4.84 7.42
N GLU A 254 4.28 -5.08 8.64
CA GLU A 254 3.56 -5.89 9.63
C GLU A 254 2.21 -5.26 9.98
N HIS A 255 2.18 -3.96 10.25
CA HIS A 255 0.93 -3.25 10.54
C HIS A 255 -0.06 -3.37 9.39
N VAL A 256 0.39 -3.20 8.15
CA VAL A 256 -0.48 -3.28 6.97
C VAL A 256 -1.07 -4.67 6.80
N ARG A 257 -0.25 -5.72 6.94
CA ARG A 257 -0.71 -7.11 6.87
C ARG A 257 -1.74 -7.38 7.96
N ASN A 258 -1.39 -7.08 9.21
CA ASN A 258 -2.22 -7.40 10.39
C ASN A 258 -3.55 -6.63 10.42
N ASN A 259 -3.62 -5.45 9.80
CA ASN A 259 -4.82 -4.59 9.83
C ASN A 259 -5.54 -4.50 8.48
N ASN A 260 -5.18 -5.30 7.47
CA ASN A 260 -5.78 -5.23 6.14
C ASN A 260 -5.77 -3.81 5.57
N ARG A 261 -4.58 -3.19 5.51
CA ARG A 261 -4.39 -1.83 4.96
C ARG A 261 -3.79 -1.88 3.56
N VAL A 262 -3.56 -0.72 2.96
CA VAL A 262 -2.91 -0.59 1.64
C VAL A 262 -1.49 -0.08 1.84
N LEU A 263 -0.50 -0.70 1.20
CA LEU A 263 0.91 -0.31 1.24
C LEU A 263 1.45 -0.11 -0.18
N PHE A 264 2.12 1.01 -0.39
CA PHE A 264 3.11 1.19 -1.44
C PHE A 264 4.50 0.95 -0.85
N ASP A 265 5.10 -0.21 -1.14
CA ASP A 265 6.37 -0.63 -0.57
C ASP A 265 7.56 -0.04 -1.36
N PHE A 266 7.77 1.25 -1.15
CA PHE A 266 8.79 2.05 -1.81
C PHE A 266 10.20 1.46 -1.68
N ALA A 267 10.53 0.90 -0.51
CA ALA A 267 11.85 0.34 -0.24
C ALA A 267 12.02 -1.01 -0.92
N ASP A 268 10.97 -1.84 -0.91
CA ASP A 268 11.03 -3.16 -1.54
C ASP A 268 11.34 -3.07 -3.05
N ILE A 269 10.77 -2.09 -3.75
CA ILE A 269 11.10 -1.84 -5.17
C ILE A 269 12.60 -1.56 -5.39
N GLU A 270 13.31 -1.00 -4.41
CA GLU A 270 14.75 -0.76 -4.52
C GLU A 270 15.60 -2.01 -4.22
N TYR A 271 15.03 -2.97 -3.49
CA TYR A 271 15.74 -4.19 -3.08
C TYR A 271 15.96 -5.15 -4.23
N TYR A 272 15.18 -5.04 -5.30
CA TYR A 272 15.17 -5.99 -6.41
C TYR A 272 15.46 -5.34 -7.75
N ASN A 273 16.22 -6.03 -8.60
CA ASN A 273 16.26 -5.70 -10.02
C ASN A 273 14.99 -6.25 -10.74
N PRO A 274 14.75 -5.88 -12.01
CA PRO A 274 13.58 -6.38 -12.75
C PRO A 274 13.54 -7.91 -12.97
N ASP A 275 14.64 -8.63 -12.78
CA ASP A 275 14.68 -10.09 -12.88
C ASP A 275 14.35 -10.78 -11.53
N GLY A 276 14.22 -10.01 -10.45
CA GLY A 276 13.89 -10.49 -9.11
C GLY A 276 15.11 -10.86 -8.24
N ASP A 277 16.32 -10.46 -8.63
CA ASP A 277 17.50 -10.63 -7.77
C ASP A 277 17.47 -9.65 -6.60
N TYR A 278 17.85 -10.10 -5.40
CA TYR A 278 17.77 -9.34 -4.15
C TYR A 278 19.12 -8.75 -3.73
N PHE A 279 19.12 -7.46 -3.35
CA PHE A 279 20.35 -6.68 -3.10
C PHE A 279 20.51 -6.12 -1.68
N TRP A 280 19.47 -6.11 -0.84
CA TRP A 280 19.52 -5.46 0.48
C TRP A 280 20.73 -5.90 1.34
N ASP A 281 20.96 -7.20 1.42
CA ASP A 281 22.03 -7.81 2.25
C ASP A 281 23.44 -7.49 1.73
N LEU A 282 23.56 -6.84 0.57
CA LEU A 282 24.81 -6.41 -0.05
C LEU A 282 25.12 -4.94 0.25
N PHE A 283 24.70 -4.41 1.41
CA PHE A 283 24.88 -3.00 1.78
C PHE A 283 24.27 -2.05 0.72
N LEU A 284 23.09 -2.39 0.23
CA LEU A 284 22.36 -1.59 -0.76
C LEU A 284 22.17 -0.16 -0.27
N ASN A 285 22.38 0.81 -1.15
CA ASN A 285 22.12 2.21 -0.88
C ASN A 285 20.93 2.73 -1.71
N ASP A 286 20.37 3.87 -1.35
CA ASP A 286 19.18 4.47 -1.98
C ASP A 286 19.39 4.97 -3.42
N ASP A 287 20.65 4.93 -3.86
CA ASP A 287 21.08 5.16 -5.22
C ASP A 287 21.30 3.89 -6.04
N LEU A 288 20.82 2.76 -5.52
CA LEU A 288 20.89 1.41 -6.12
C LEU A 288 22.30 0.82 -6.13
N THR A 289 23.25 1.48 -5.48
CA THR A 289 24.61 0.94 -5.34
C THR A 289 24.65 -0.14 -4.27
N TYR A 290 25.45 -1.17 -4.48
CA TYR A 290 25.67 -2.25 -3.53
C TYR A 290 27.14 -2.66 -3.50
N VAL A 291 27.56 -3.40 -2.47
CA VAL A 291 28.93 -3.84 -2.27
C VAL A 291 29.03 -5.36 -2.34
N LEU A 292 29.81 -5.85 -3.29
CA LEU A 292 30.12 -7.26 -3.46
C LEU A 292 31.65 -7.44 -3.57
N ASP A 293 32.21 -8.38 -2.80
CA ASP A 293 33.66 -8.65 -2.77
C ASP A 293 34.54 -7.40 -2.58
N GLY A 294 34.05 -6.40 -1.83
CA GLY A 294 34.75 -5.15 -1.54
C GLY A 294 34.73 -4.12 -2.68
N HIS A 295 33.95 -4.34 -3.74
CA HIS A 295 33.77 -3.41 -4.86
C HIS A 295 32.36 -2.83 -4.85
N SER A 296 32.22 -1.60 -5.31
CA SER A 296 30.92 -0.95 -5.50
C SER A 296 30.36 -1.31 -6.86
N HIS A 297 29.10 -1.71 -6.86
CA HIS A 297 28.28 -2.07 -8.02
C HIS A 297 27.02 -1.22 -8.04
N ASN A 298 26.25 -1.28 -9.13
CA ASN A 298 24.92 -0.67 -9.23
C ASN A 298 24.01 -1.59 -10.05
N TRP A 299 22.95 -2.10 -9.44
CA TRP A 299 22.15 -3.15 -10.09
C TRP A 299 21.40 -2.62 -11.32
N ALA A 300 21.06 -1.33 -11.37
CA ALA A 300 20.36 -0.74 -12.51
C ALA A 300 21.30 -0.58 -13.71
N ASP A 301 22.54 -0.12 -13.49
CA ASP A 301 23.57 -0.07 -14.53
C ASP A 301 23.82 -1.46 -15.13
N GLU A 302 23.95 -2.47 -14.28
CA GLU A 302 24.22 -3.85 -14.68
C GLU A 302 23.04 -4.42 -15.48
N TRP A 303 21.81 -4.29 -14.97
CA TRP A 303 20.62 -4.81 -15.63
C TRP A 303 20.38 -4.15 -16.99
N LEU A 304 20.56 -2.83 -17.11
CA LEU A 304 20.37 -2.12 -18.38
C LEU A 304 21.41 -2.49 -19.43
N GLN A 305 22.65 -2.76 -19.03
CA GLN A 305 23.71 -3.23 -19.95
C GLN A 305 23.39 -4.60 -20.53
N GLU A 306 22.73 -5.46 -19.76
CA GLU A 306 22.32 -6.80 -20.20
C GLU A 306 21.00 -6.79 -20.97
N ASN A 307 20.16 -5.76 -20.76
CA ASN A 307 18.78 -5.68 -21.28
C ASN A 307 18.55 -4.51 -22.25
N THR A 308 19.55 -4.17 -23.09
CA THR A 308 19.52 -3.02 -24.03
C THR A 308 18.37 -3.00 -25.06
N GLY A 309 17.66 -4.11 -25.23
CA GLY A 309 16.49 -4.20 -26.13
C GLY A 309 15.14 -4.14 -25.42
N SER A 310 15.11 -3.98 -24.09
CA SER A 310 13.89 -3.99 -23.30
C SER A 310 13.14 -2.66 -23.32
N GLU A 311 11.83 -2.70 -23.07
CA GLU A 311 11.00 -1.51 -22.87
C GLU A 311 11.50 -0.66 -21.69
N LEU A 312 11.97 -1.29 -20.61
CA LEU A 312 12.57 -0.58 -19.47
C LEU A 312 13.86 0.14 -19.86
N TYR A 313 14.69 -0.44 -20.73
CA TYR A 313 15.87 0.26 -21.26
C TYR A 313 15.49 1.48 -22.10
N GLN A 314 14.46 1.35 -22.94
CA GLN A 314 13.94 2.44 -23.75
C GLN A 314 13.33 3.57 -22.91
N LEU A 315 12.51 3.24 -21.90
CA LEU A 315 11.98 4.20 -20.93
C LEU A 315 13.11 4.92 -20.17
N THR A 316 14.13 4.18 -19.76
CA THR A 316 15.24 4.75 -18.98
C THR A 316 16.11 5.68 -19.83
N THR A 317 16.41 5.30 -21.07
CA THR A 317 17.47 5.94 -21.86
C THR A 317 16.99 6.74 -23.07
N GLY A 318 15.76 6.52 -23.52
CA GLY A 318 15.22 7.04 -24.79
C GLY A 318 15.86 6.43 -26.04
N VAL A 319 16.83 5.53 -25.89
CA VAL A 319 17.57 4.96 -27.03
C VAL A 319 16.62 4.16 -27.91
N GLY A 320 16.55 4.55 -29.19
CA GLY A 320 15.71 3.88 -30.18
C GLY A 320 14.24 4.29 -30.15
N VAL A 321 13.89 5.36 -29.42
CA VAL A 321 12.52 5.89 -29.34
C VAL A 321 12.48 7.30 -29.92
N ASP A 322 11.75 7.47 -31.02
CA ASP A 322 11.66 8.76 -31.71
C ASP A 322 10.89 9.78 -30.86
N GLY A 323 11.53 10.92 -30.56
CA GLY A 323 10.89 12.02 -29.83
C GLY A 323 10.90 11.88 -28.31
N TYR A 324 11.58 10.86 -27.76
CA TYR A 324 11.70 10.64 -26.32
C TYR A 324 13.17 10.56 -25.90
N SER A 325 13.57 11.33 -24.89
CA SER A 325 14.97 11.43 -24.44
C SER A 325 15.34 10.51 -23.27
N GLY A 326 14.39 9.71 -22.78
CA GLY A 326 14.54 8.97 -21.52
C GLY A 326 14.12 9.78 -20.30
N SER A 327 14.00 9.10 -19.16
CA SER A 327 13.58 9.69 -17.88
C SER A 327 14.52 10.79 -17.40
N GLU A 328 13.95 11.93 -17.00
CA GLU A 328 14.68 13.12 -16.52
C GLU A 328 15.09 13.00 -15.03
N GLY A 329 16.17 12.25 -14.78
CA GLY A 329 16.76 12.13 -13.44
C GLY A 329 15.91 11.33 -12.46
N CYS A 330 16.44 11.09 -11.27
CA CYS A 330 15.75 10.37 -10.20
C CYS A 330 16.34 10.83 -8.87
N ALA A 331 15.51 11.45 -8.02
CA ALA A 331 15.96 12.05 -6.77
C ALA A 331 16.72 11.02 -5.93
N HIS A 332 17.88 11.39 -5.39
CA HIS A 332 18.74 10.50 -4.58
C HIS A 332 19.31 9.26 -5.30
N SER A 333 19.08 9.08 -6.60
CA SER A 333 19.66 7.94 -7.34
C SER A 333 20.77 8.31 -8.31
N GLY A 334 21.20 9.57 -8.40
CA GLY A 334 22.08 10.07 -9.47
C GLY A 334 23.53 9.56 -9.53
N SER A 335 24.00 8.68 -8.63
CA SER A 335 25.40 8.23 -8.62
C SER A 335 25.80 7.37 -9.84
N ALA A 336 24.82 6.70 -10.46
CA ALA A 336 24.97 5.89 -11.68
C ALA A 336 24.54 6.63 -12.97
N GLY A 337 24.41 7.95 -12.95
CA GLY A 337 23.97 8.71 -14.12
C GLY A 337 22.50 8.44 -14.48
N THR A 338 22.19 8.23 -15.76
CA THR A 338 20.80 8.02 -16.23
C THR A 338 20.24 6.66 -15.88
N SER A 339 21.07 5.64 -15.67
CA SER A 339 20.63 4.27 -15.42
C SER A 339 19.80 4.11 -14.16
N SER A 340 20.13 4.88 -13.13
CA SER A 340 19.42 4.84 -11.85
C SER A 340 18.00 5.40 -11.90
N THR A 341 17.62 6.05 -13.01
CA THR A 341 16.24 6.45 -13.26
C THR A 341 15.31 5.26 -13.49
N LEU A 342 15.86 4.06 -13.73
CA LEU A 342 15.10 2.82 -13.76
C LEU A 342 14.30 2.62 -12.47
N ASN A 343 14.83 2.98 -11.30
CA ASN A 343 14.09 2.90 -10.03
C ASN A 343 12.84 3.80 -10.00
N CYS A 344 12.97 5.04 -10.50
CA CYS A 344 11.83 5.94 -10.66
C CYS A 344 10.78 5.31 -11.59
N ILE A 345 11.19 4.77 -12.75
CA ILE A 345 10.30 4.11 -13.70
C ILE A 345 9.56 2.94 -13.04
N LEU A 346 10.26 2.05 -12.32
CA LEU A 346 9.64 0.93 -11.61
C LEU A 346 8.61 1.41 -10.58
N LYS A 347 8.90 2.50 -9.85
CA LYS A 347 7.94 3.11 -8.90
C LYS A 347 6.74 3.75 -9.59
N GLY A 348 6.93 4.39 -10.74
CA GLY A 348 5.83 4.91 -11.55
C GLY A 348 4.93 3.79 -12.06
N ARG A 349 5.52 2.67 -12.48
CA ARG A 349 4.77 1.46 -12.90
C ARG A 349 3.99 0.86 -11.73
N ALA A 350 4.64 0.71 -10.57
CA ALA A 350 4.00 0.26 -9.35
C ALA A 350 2.86 1.19 -8.91
N ALA A 351 2.98 2.51 -9.11
CA ALA A 351 1.91 3.44 -8.80
C ALA A 351 0.66 3.17 -9.66
N TRP A 352 0.83 2.92 -10.96
CA TRP A 352 -0.29 2.53 -11.81
C TRP A 352 -0.92 1.19 -11.41
N TRP A 353 -0.12 0.23 -10.94
CA TRP A 353 -0.64 -0.99 -10.31
C TRP A 353 -1.49 -0.69 -9.08
N LEU A 354 -0.97 0.12 -8.14
CA LEU A 354 -1.72 0.56 -6.96
C LEU A 354 -3.07 1.15 -7.37
N PHE A 355 -3.07 2.09 -8.32
CA PHE A 355 -4.29 2.77 -8.74
C PHE A 355 -5.27 1.83 -9.44
N ALA A 356 -4.81 0.90 -10.27
CA ALA A 356 -5.68 -0.13 -10.85
C ALA A 356 -6.32 -1.02 -9.77
N ARG A 357 -5.55 -1.43 -8.74
CA ARG A 357 -6.07 -2.21 -7.61
C ARG A 357 -7.09 -1.42 -6.79
N LEU A 358 -6.83 -0.15 -6.52
CA LEU A 358 -7.78 0.75 -5.85
C LEU A 358 -9.05 1.01 -6.67
N ALA A 359 -8.95 0.94 -8.01
CA ALA A 359 -10.08 1.01 -8.91
C ALA A 359 -10.88 -0.31 -9.02
N GLY A 360 -10.51 -1.33 -8.25
CA GLY A 360 -11.23 -2.59 -8.12
C GLY A 360 -10.63 -3.78 -8.85
N TRP A 361 -9.40 -3.67 -9.39
CA TRP A 361 -8.70 -4.83 -9.93
C TRP A 361 -8.29 -5.80 -8.80
N ASP A 362 -8.62 -7.08 -8.96
CA ASP A 362 -8.24 -8.14 -8.02
C ASP A 362 -6.75 -8.48 -8.07
N GLY A 363 -6.07 -8.15 -9.19
CA GLY A 363 -4.65 -8.40 -9.39
C GLY A 363 -4.35 -9.64 -10.25
N GLU A 364 -5.37 -10.24 -10.88
CA GLU A 364 -5.25 -11.39 -11.80
C GLU A 364 -5.69 -11.06 -13.24
#